data_AF-A0A564Z1P8-F1
#
_entry.id   AF-A0A564Z1P8-F1
#
_cell.length_a   1.000
_cell.length_b   1.000
_cell.length_c   1.000
_cell.angle_alpha   90.00
_cell.angle_beta   90.00
_cell.angle_gamma   90.00
#
_symmetry.space_group_name_H-M   'P 1'
#
loop_
_entity.id
_entity.type
_entity.pdbx_description
1 polymer ?
#
loop_
_entity_poly.entity_id
_entity_poly.type
_entity_poly.pdbx_seq_one_letter_code
_entity_poly.pdbx_strand_id
1 'polypeptide(L)'
;MGNWVNDLSNWNQKWRLVEGALCLENFQAEPQTGMNDLPWFELLPKTRGKTEKNTKAPLWSPPIPKAAGMRCITMEYNIQVDSELGESYSLTVLQQMDG
;
A
#
# COMPACT_ATOMS: atom_id res chain seq x y z
N MET A 1 9.81 4.70 11.91
CA MET A 1 9.83 5.36 10.59
C MET A 1 9.43 6.80 10.84
N GLY A 2 10.29 7.80 10.58
CA GLY A 2 10.08 9.20 10.99
C GLY A 2 8.80 9.84 10.46
N ASN A 3 7.66 9.54 11.08
CA ASN A 3 6.30 10.01 10.78
C ASN A 3 5.79 9.76 9.35
N TRP A 4 6.33 8.74 8.67
CA TRP A 4 5.78 8.29 7.38
C TRP A 4 4.52 7.45 7.62
N VAL A 5 3.49 7.63 6.79
CA VAL A 5 2.18 6.98 6.99
C VAL A 5 1.68 6.28 5.73
N ASN A 6 1.01 5.15 5.93
CA ASN A 6 0.30 4.45 4.86
C ASN A 6 -0.90 5.28 4.39
N ASP A 7 -1.20 5.25 3.10
CA ASP A 7 -2.43 5.84 2.57
C ASP A 7 -3.67 5.15 3.17
N LEU A 8 -4.75 5.89 3.38
CA LEU A 8 -6.01 5.31 3.87
C LEU A 8 -6.65 4.37 2.84
N SER A 9 -6.36 4.59 1.56
CA SER A 9 -6.84 3.83 0.41
C SER A 9 -5.93 2.65 0.05
N ASN A 10 -4.85 2.42 0.80
CA ASN A 10 -3.96 1.28 0.63
C ASN A 10 -4.64 -0.07 0.93
N TRP A 11 -5.90 -0.07 1.41
CA TRP A 11 -6.75 -1.24 1.61
C TRP A 11 -6.00 -2.37 2.32
N ASN A 12 -5.65 -3.42 1.57
CA ASN A 12 -5.03 -4.64 2.04
C ASN A 12 -3.50 -4.61 1.92
N GLN A 13 -2.89 -3.60 1.30
CA GLN A 13 -1.45 -3.54 1.05
C GLN A 13 -0.80 -2.47 1.92
N LYS A 14 -0.03 -2.84 2.94
CA LYS A 14 0.60 -1.88 3.85
C LYS A 14 2.11 -1.95 3.78
N TRP A 15 2.74 -0.79 3.74
CA TRP A 15 4.18 -0.63 3.88
C TRP A 15 4.61 -0.80 5.34
N ARG A 16 5.62 -1.64 5.58
CA ARG A 16 6.23 -1.91 6.88
C ARG A 16 7.75 -1.83 6.77
N LEU A 17 8.41 -1.44 7.86
CA LEU A 17 9.84 -1.61 8.01
C LEU A 17 10.15 -3.05 8.43
N VAL A 18 10.83 -3.80 7.56
CA VAL A 18 11.31 -5.17 7.81
C VAL A 18 12.82 -5.15 7.65
N GLU A 19 13.55 -5.45 8.73
CA GLU A 19 15.02 -5.56 8.71
C GLU A 19 15.75 -4.33 8.12
N GLY A 20 15.17 -3.13 8.32
CA GLY A 20 15.74 -1.87 7.81
C GLY A 20 15.35 -1.54 6.36
N ALA A 21 14.67 -2.45 5.66
CA ALA A 21 14.07 -2.22 4.35
C ALA A 21 12.59 -1.88 4.47
N LEU A 22 12.08 -1.12 3.50
CA LEU A 22 10.66 -0.82 3.38
C LEU A 22 10.00 -1.89 2.49
N CYS A 23 9.11 -2.69 3.07
CA CYS A 23 8.44 -3.80 2.39
C CYS A 23 6.94 -3.55 2.28
N LEU A 24 6.36 -3.82 1.11
CA LEU A 24 4.92 -3.81 0.90
C LEU A 24 4.35 -5.19 1.23
N GLU A 25 3.59 -5.29 2.31
CA GLU A 25 2.93 -6.53 2.73
C GLU A 25 1.47 -6.52 2.30
N ASN A 26 0.98 -7.66 1.81
CA ASN A 26 -0.44 -7.86 1.55
C ASN A 26 -1.08 -8.49 2.79
N PHE A 27 -1.76 -7.69 3.60
CA PHE A 27 -2.69 -8.18 4.60
C PHE A 27 -3.88 -8.75 3.85
N GLN A 28 -4.01 -10.08 3.84
CA GLN A 28 -5.32 -10.67 3.59
C GLN A 28 -6.26 -10.02 4.59
N ALA A 29 -7.25 -9.27 4.11
CA ALA A 29 -8.36 -8.89 4.97
C ALA A 29 -8.85 -10.21 5.57
N GLU A 30 -8.65 -10.40 6.88
CA GLU A 30 -9.23 -11.54 7.56
C GLU A 30 -10.69 -11.56 7.14
N PRO A 31 -11.22 -12.67 6.60
CA PRO A 31 -12.65 -12.75 6.35
C PRO A 31 -13.30 -12.39 7.68
N GLN A 32 -14.01 -11.26 7.69
CA GLN A 32 -14.63 -10.67 8.87
C GLN A 32 -15.30 -11.82 9.62
N THR A 33 -14.71 -12.24 10.74
CA THR A 33 -15.09 -13.51 11.39
C THR A 33 -16.49 -13.42 12.02
N GLY A 34 -17.19 -12.30 11.87
CA GLY A 34 -18.61 -12.15 12.19
C GLY A 34 -19.60 -12.26 11.02
N MET A 35 -19.13 -12.47 9.78
CA MET A 35 -20.04 -12.51 8.61
C MET A 35 -20.46 -13.94 8.21
N ASN A 36 -19.80 -14.96 8.79
CA ASN A 36 -20.08 -16.37 8.58
C ASN A 36 -21.29 -16.89 9.39
N ASP A 37 -21.84 -16.09 10.31
CA ASP A 37 -23.01 -16.47 11.12
C ASP A 37 -24.35 -16.12 10.47
N LEU A 38 -24.34 -15.60 9.23
CA LEU A 38 -25.54 -15.18 8.53
C LEU A 38 -25.99 -16.27 7.52
N PRO A 39 -27.17 -16.89 7.71
CA PRO A 39 -27.62 -18.05 6.92
C PRO A 39 -27.89 -17.76 5.45
N TRP A 40 -27.92 -16.48 5.03
CA TRP A 40 -28.11 -16.06 3.65
C TRP A 40 -26.79 -15.85 2.89
N PHE A 41 -25.64 -15.89 3.57
CA PHE A 41 -24.33 -15.68 2.93
C PHE A 41 -23.92 -16.84 2.00
N GLU A 42 -24.40 -18.05 2.27
CA GLU A 42 -24.16 -19.22 1.41
C GLU A 42 -24.87 -19.14 0.05
N LEU A 43 -25.85 -18.23 -0.10
CA LEU A 43 -26.58 -18.00 -1.35
C LEU A 43 -25.89 -16.97 -2.25
N LEU A 44 -24.91 -16.23 -1.72
CA LEU A 44 -24.10 -15.35 -2.56
C LEU A 44 -23.15 -16.22 -3.38
N PRO A 45 -23.16 -16.10 -4.72
CA PRO A 45 -22.16 -16.80 -5.52
C PRO A 45 -20.79 -16.44 -4.96
N LYS A 46 -19.95 -17.46 -4.71
CA LYS A 46 -18.51 -17.30 -4.52
C LYS A 46 -17.89 -16.81 -5.83
N THR A 47 -18.30 -15.65 -6.33
CA THR A 47 -17.43 -14.83 -7.14
C THR A 47 -16.28 -14.52 -6.20
N ARG A 48 -15.22 -15.31 -6.33
CA ARG A 48 -13.88 -14.91 -5.95
C ARG A 48 -13.61 -13.68 -6.82
N GLY A 49 -14.17 -12.54 -6.42
CA GLY A 49 -13.94 -11.27 -7.07
C GLY A 49 -12.44 -11.20 -7.17
N LYS A 50 -11.92 -11.05 -8.39
CA LYS A 50 -10.52 -10.70 -8.58
C LYS A 50 -10.35 -9.51 -7.65
N THR A 51 -9.68 -9.71 -6.52
CA THR A 51 -9.37 -8.62 -5.60
C THR A 51 -8.74 -7.60 -6.51
N GLU A 52 -9.41 -6.45 -6.69
CA GLU A 52 -8.89 -5.42 -7.57
C GLU A 52 -7.47 -5.18 -7.05
N LYS A 53 -6.48 -5.63 -7.83
CA LYS A 53 -5.09 -5.46 -7.48
C LYS A 53 -4.91 -3.96 -7.56
N ASN A 54 -4.99 -3.27 -6.44
CA ASN A 54 -4.65 -1.86 -6.37
C ASN A 54 -3.23 -1.77 -6.93
N THR A 55 -3.10 -1.20 -8.12
CA THR A 55 -1.83 -1.13 -8.85
C THR A 55 -0.88 -0.13 -8.19
N LYS A 56 -1.36 0.59 -7.17
CA LYS A 56 -0.64 1.65 -6.46
C LYS A 56 -0.81 1.46 -4.95
N ALA A 57 0.29 1.62 -4.23
CA ALA A 57 0.31 1.70 -2.78
C ALA A 57 1.12 2.94 -2.36
N PRO A 58 0.51 4.13 -2.19
CA PRO A 58 1.23 5.31 -1.78
C PRO A 58 1.77 5.20 -0.34
N LEU A 59 2.90 5.87 -0.10
CA LEU A 59 3.45 6.09 1.23
C LEU A 59 3.69 7.60 1.39
N TRP A 60 3.14 8.16 2.45
CA TRP A 60 3.22 9.60 2.71
C TRP A 60 4.38 9.94 3.62
N SER A 61 5.19 10.91 3.21
CA SER A 61 6.18 11.54 4.08
C SER A 61 5.50 12.52 5.05
N PRO A 62 6.13 12.85 6.19
CA PRO A 62 5.66 13.99 6.98
C PRO A 62 5.71 15.28 6.16
N PRO A 63 4.89 16.29 6.51
CA PRO A 63 4.94 17.59 5.87
C PRO A 63 6.34 18.20 5.96
N ILE A 64 6.86 18.66 4.83
CA ILE A 64 8.14 19.35 4.75
C ILE A 64 7.90 20.85 4.96
N PRO A 65 8.36 21.46 6.07
CA PRO A 65 8.16 22.88 6.29
C PRO A 65 8.91 23.70 5.24
N LYS A 66 8.28 24.75 4.71
CA LYS A 66 8.94 25.70 3.78
C LYS A 66 10.23 26.28 4.37
N ALA A 67 10.24 26.53 5.69
CA ALA A 67 11.39 27.03 6.43
C ALA A 67 12.61 26.09 6.41
N ALA A 68 12.41 24.79 6.15
CA ALA A 68 13.51 23.85 5.98
C ALA A 68 14.34 24.12 4.72
N GLY A 69 13.80 24.90 3.76
CA GLY A 69 14.51 25.28 2.54
C GLY A 69 14.87 24.12 1.62
N MET A 70 14.26 22.94 1.81
CA MET A 70 14.51 21.76 1.00
C MET A 70 14.00 21.98 -0.42
N ARG A 71 14.87 21.77 -1.42
CA ARG A 71 14.59 22.01 -2.84
C ARG A 71 14.49 20.74 -3.66
N CYS A 72 15.17 19.69 -3.24
CA CYS A 72 15.24 18.41 -3.94
C CYS A 72 15.11 17.26 -2.94
N ILE A 73 14.46 16.19 -3.37
CA ILE A 73 14.44 14.91 -2.66
C ILE A 73 15.11 13.90 -3.59
N THR A 74 16.10 13.18 -3.09
CA THR A 74 16.75 12.08 -3.81
C THR A 74 16.48 10.81 -3.04
N MET A 75 16.10 9.75 -3.76
CA MET A 75 15.77 8.46 -3.17
C MET A 75 16.53 7.37 -3.91
N GLU A 76 17.31 6.59 -3.16
CA GLU A 76 17.85 5.33 -3.62
C GLU A 76 16.82 4.24 -3.30
N TYR A 77 16.47 3.42 -4.28
CA TYR A 77 15.48 2.37 -4.11
C TYR A 77 15.87 1.12 -4.88
N ASN A 78 15.44 -0.03 -4.38
CA ASN A 78 15.58 -1.32 -5.02
C ASN A 78 14.23 -2.04 -4.91
N ILE A 79 13.66 -2.45 -6.04
CA ILE A 79 12.41 -3.20 -6.06
C ILE A 79 12.77 -4.67 -6.24
N GLN A 80 12.61 -5.45 -5.17
CA GLN A 80 12.78 -6.90 -5.21
C GLN A 80 11.41 -7.55 -5.30
N VAL A 81 11.24 -8.38 -6.32
CA VAL A 81 10.01 -9.15 -6.54
C VAL A 81 10.41 -10.57 -6.87
N ASP A 82 9.87 -11.53 -6.12
CA ASP A 82 9.91 -12.95 -6.49
C ASP A 82 8.98 -13.17 -7.69
N SER A 83 9.48 -12.95 -8.91
CA SER A 83 8.65 -13.00 -10.11
C SER A 83 8.65 -14.38 -10.78
N GLU A 84 7.49 -15.06 -10.75
CA GLU A 84 7.05 -15.97 -11.83
C GLU A 84 6.22 -15.24 -12.91
N LEU A 85 5.88 -13.96 -12.71
CA LEU A 85 5.03 -13.19 -13.63
C LEU A 85 5.70 -11.86 -14.01
N GLY A 86 5.81 -11.61 -15.31
CA GLY A 86 6.45 -10.44 -15.92
C GLY A 86 5.63 -9.14 -15.80
N GLU A 87 5.27 -8.76 -14.57
CA GLU A 87 4.68 -7.46 -14.28
C GLU A 87 5.80 -6.39 -14.20
N SER A 88 5.52 -5.18 -14.69
CA SER A 88 6.44 -4.04 -14.61
C SER A 88 6.15 -3.23 -13.35
N TYR A 89 7.20 -2.93 -12.57
CA TYR A 89 7.12 -2.17 -11.33
C TYR A 89 7.79 -0.81 -11.50
N SER A 90 7.19 0.25 -10.98
CA SER A 90 7.76 1.59 -11.01
C SER A 90 7.54 2.32 -9.69
N LEU A 91 8.51 3.17 -9.34
CA LEU A 91 8.41 4.10 -8.22
C LEU A 91 8.27 5.52 -8.77
N THR A 92 7.41 6.33 -8.15
CA THR A 92 7.23 7.74 -8.51
C THR A 92 7.09 8.56 -7.24
N VAL A 93 7.76 9.72 -7.20
CA VAL A 93 7.65 10.69 -6.12
C VAL A 93 6.68 11.78 -6.56
N LEU A 94 5.66 12.03 -5.74
CA LEU A 94 4.62 13.02 -6.02
C LEU A 94 4.65 14.11 -4.95
N GLN A 95 4.51 15.37 -5.36
CA GLN A 95 4.28 16.49 -4.46
C GLN A 95 2.78 16.63 -4.20
N GLN A 96 2.39 16.60 -2.93
CA GLN A 96 1.02 16.94 -2.54
C GLN A 96 0.82 18.45 -2.70
N MET A 97 -0.13 18.85 -3.55
CA MET A 97 -0.61 20.22 -3.58
C MET A 97 -1.83 20.30 -2.67
N ASP A 98 -1.80 21.16 -1.65
CA ASP A 98 -3.01 21.52 -0.93
C ASP A 98 -3.89 22.36 -1.86
N GLY A 99 -5.16 21.98 -1.97
CA GLY A 99 -6.18 22.66 -2.78
C GLY A 99 -6.73 23.91 -2.13
#